data_AF-A0A848ZCG6-F1
#
_entry.id   AF-A0A848ZCG6-F1
#
_cell.length_a   1.000
_cell.length_b   1.000
_cell.length_c   1.000
_cell.angle_alpha   90.00
_cell.angle_beta   90.00
_cell.angle_gamma   90.00
#
_symmetry.space_group_name_H-M   'P 1'
#
loop_
_entity.id
_entity.type
_entity.pdbx_description
1 polymer ?
#
loop_
_entity_poly.entity_id
_entity_poly.type
_entity_poly.pdbx_seq_one_letter_code
_entity_poly.pdbx_strand_id
1 'polypeptide(L)'
;MAATVIVLTGSAFLPILGIRFDWVPIHWISGIVLVVAILFHLVRVFAVHGFREMIPGPEDIREAAGDLAGRAGGLKPAKYDAYQKSYHWASAIAVLAVTITGVIMLLKIDTPFWRRDPSIMSDQDWGVVYVIHGLSSLAILFLVILHVYFSILPEHRAMLRAMIAGRGPLFARGNTHEQD
;
A
#
# COMPACT_ATOMS: atom_id res chain seq x y z
N MET A 1 0.98 -7.38 -6.20
CA MET A 1 0.59 -6.42 -5.13
C MET A 1 -0.77 -5.78 -5.41
N ALA A 2 -0.99 -5.03 -6.50
CA ALA A 2 -2.29 -4.38 -6.73
C ALA A 2 -3.47 -5.37 -6.78
N ALA A 3 -3.35 -6.44 -7.56
CA ALA A 3 -4.38 -7.48 -7.65
C ALA A 3 -4.68 -8.15 -6.29
N THR A 4 -3.65 -8.47 -5.50
CA THR A 4 -3.83 -9.07 -4.17
C THR A 4 -4.54 -8.12 -3.21
N VAL A 5 -4.23 -6.82 -3.25
CA VAL A 5 -4.93 -5.81 -2.45
C VAL A 5 -6.41 -5.74 -2.84
N ILE A 6 -6.73 -5.72 -4.14
CA ILE A 6 -8.13 -5.72 -4.61
C ILE A 6 -8.89 -6.96 -4.11
N VAL A 7 -8.29 -8.15 -4.23
CA VAL A 7 -8.92 -9.39 -3.75
C VAL A 7 -9.09 -9.40 -2.23
N LEU A 8 -8.10 -8.91 -1.47
CA LEU A 8 -8.18 -8.79 -0.01
C LEU A 8 -9.28 -7.80 0.41
N THR A 9 -9.38 -6.65 -0.25
CA THR A 9 -10.47 -5.69 -0.01
C THR A 9 -11.83 -6.30 -0.35
N GLY A 10 -11.98 -6.93 -1.51
CA GLY A 10 -13.23 -7.59 -1.89
C GLY A 10 -13.64 -8.69 -0.90
N SER A 11 -12.71 -9.59 -0.58
CA SER A 11 -12.96 -10.70 0.35
C SER A 11 -13.27 -10.24 1.79
N ALA A 12 -12.71 -9.12 2.24
CA ALA A 12 -13.02 -8.56 3.56
C ALA A 12 -14.36 -7.81 3.62
N PHE A 13 -14.66 -6.98 2.60
CA PHE A 13 -15.77 -6.03 2.68
C PHE A 13 -17.07 -6.51 2.01
N LEU A 14 -17.02 -7.34 0.96
CA LEU A 14 -18.24 -7.85 0.31
C LEU A 14 -19.13 -8.68 1.27
N PRO A 15 -18.58 -9.51 2.18
CA PRO A 15 -19.39 -10.19 3.20
C PRO A 15 -20.10 -9.23 4.15
N ILE A 16 -19.48 -8.10 4.50
CA ILE A 16 -20.08 -7.05 5.35
C ILE A 16 -21.30 -6.42 4.65
N LEU A 17 -21.26 -6.31 3.32
CA LEU A 17 -22.37 -5.83 2.50
C LEU A 17 -23.47 -6.90 2.26
N GLY A 18 -23.35 -8.08 2.86
CA GLY A 18 -24.33 -9.16 2.77
C GLY A 18 -24.11 -10.13 1.59
N ILE A 19 -23.04 -10.00 0.82
CA ILE A 19 -22.70 -10.92 -0.27
C ILE A 19 -22.08 -12.18 0.32
N ARG A 20 -22.75 -13.32 0.17
CA ARG A 20 -22.34 -14.61 0.76
C ARG A 20 -21.51 -15.43 -0.21
N PHE A 21 -20.29 -15.76 0.18
CA PHE A 21 -19.38 -16.67 -0.51
C PHE A 21 -18.32 -17.18 0.47
N ASP A 22 -17.56 -18.19 0.09
CA ASP A 22 -16.47 -18.73 0.91
C ASP A 22 -15.23 -17.84 0.86
N TRP A 23 -15.32 -16.69 1.52
CA TRP A 23 -14.33 -15.61 1.45
C TRP A 23 -13.08 -15.91 2.28
N VAL A 24 -13.18 -16.74 3.33
CA VAL A 24 -12.08 -16.98 4.27
C VAL A 24 -10.87 -17.59 3.56
N PRO A 25 -10.99 -18.70 2.78
CA PRO A 25 -9.87 -19.24 2.01
C PRO A 25 -9.27 -18.23 1.04
N ILE A 26 -10.12 -17.50 0.32
CA ILE A 26 -9.68 -16.48 -0.64
C ILE A 26 -8.86 -15.40 0.06
N HIS A 27 -9.31 -14.96 1.23
CA HIS A 27 -8.68 -13.88 2.00
C HIS A 27 -7.30 -14.27 2.50
N TRP A 28 -7.17 -15.39 3.24
CA TRP A 28 -5.88 -15.75 3.83
C TRP A 28 -4.85 -16.19 2.78
N ILE A 29 -5.28 -16.88 1.72
CA ILE A 29 -4.39 -17.25 0.60
C ILE A 29 -3.87 -15.98 -0.08
N SER A 30 -4.75 -15.03 -0.39
CA SER A 30 -4.35 -13.73 -0.97
C SER A 30 -3.44 -12.94 -0.04
N GLY A 31 -3.63 -13.08 1.28
CA GLY A 31 -2.77 -12.52 2.31
C GLY A 31 -1.35 -13.07 2.24
N ILE A 32 -1.18 -14.38 2.09
CA ILE A 32 0.13 -15.00 1.89
C ILE A 32 0.79 -14.52 0.59
N VAL A 33 0.02 -14.45 -0.50
CA VAL A 33 0.56 -13.91 -1.77
C VAL A 33 0.99 -12.45 -1.60
N LEU A 34 0.24 -11.64 -0.83
CA LEU A 34 0.64 -10.28 -0.50
C LEU A 34 1.93 -10.24 0.32
N VAL A 35 2.09 -11.10 1.34
CA VAL A 35 3.33 -11.23 2.13
C VAL A 35 4.52 -11.50 1.20
N VAL A 36 4.42 -12.50 0.34
CA VAL A 36 5.49 -12.84 -0.63
C VAL A 36 5.80 -11.67 -1.55
N ALA A 37 4.76 -10.98 -2.04
CA ALA A 37 4.94 -9.82 -2.91
C ALA A 37 5.59 -8.63 -2.20
N ILE A 38 5.30 -8.40 -0.92
CA ILE A 38 5.96 -7.38 -0.08
C ILE A 38 7.43 -7.74 0.10
N LEU A 39 7.75 -9.00 0.44
CA LEU A 39 9.15 -9.43 0.58
C LEU A 39 9.94 -9.24 -0.71
N PHE A 40 9.36 -9.63 -1.85
CA PHE A 40 9.96 -9.38 -3.16
C PHE A 40 10.17 -7.89 -3.42
N HIS A 41 9.17 -7.04 -3.09
CA HIS A 41 9.28 -5.60 -3.23
C HIS A 41 10.40 -5.01 -2.37
N LEU A 42 10.52 -5.43 -1.11
CA LEU A 42 11.58 -4.98 -0.20
C LEU A 42 12.96 -5.35 -0.74
N VAL A 43 13.17 -6.59 -1.18
CA VAL A 43 14.44 -7.02 -1.80
C VAL A 43 14.76 -6.14 -3.01
N ARG A 44 13.79 -5.89 -3.88
CA ARG A 44 13.97 -5.05 -5.07
C ARG A 44 14.32 -3.60 -4.71
N VAL A 45 13.70 -3.03 -3.69
CA VAL A 45 13.99 -1.65 -3.24
C VAL A 45 15.38 -1.56 -2.61
N PHE A 46 15.78 -2.51 -1.77
CA PHE A 46 17.11 -2.46 -1.16
C PHE A 46 18.24 -2.83 -2.13
N ALA A 47 18.01 -3.73 -3.08
CA ALA A 47 19.03 -4.22 -3.99
C ALA A 47 19.09 -3.51 -5.36
N VAL A 48 17.96 -2.95 -5.83
CA VAL A 48 17.85 -2.39 -7.20
C VAL A 48 17.40 -0.93 -7.19
N HIS A 49 16.31 -0.61 -6.50
CA HIS A 49 15.69 0.72 -6.53
C HIS A 49 15.94 1.47 -5.25
N GLY A 50 17.03 2.25 -5.21
CA GLY A 50 17.52 2.91 -4.01
C GLY A 50 16.44 3.46 -3.07
N PHE A 51 16.28 2.81 -1.91
CA PHE A 51 15.35 3.18 -0.83
C PHE A 51 15.35 4.67 -0.47
N ARG A 52 16.53 5.31 -0.57
CA ARG A 52 16.74 6.72 -0.26
C ARG A 52 15.86 7.67 -1.09
N GLU A 53 15.45 7.28 -2.29
CA GLU A 53 14.58 8.11 -3.15
C GLU A 53 13.20 8.38 -2.53
N MET A 54 12.74 7.51 -1.62
CA MET A 54 11.43 7.61 -0.97
C MET A 54 11.48 8.21 0.43
N ILE A 55 12.64 8.57 0.95
CA ILE A 55 12.76 9.19 2.28
C ILE A 55 12.34 10.67 2.16
N PRO A 56 11.34 11.14 2.92
CA PRO A 56 11.02 12.56 2.98
C PRO A 56 12.20 13.35 3.55
N GLY A 57 12.61 14.40 2.83
CA GLY A 57 13.66 15.31 3.22
C GLY A 57 13.15 16.71 3.56
N PRO A 58 14.03 17.62 4.01
CA PRO A 58 13.67 19.00 4.32
C PRO A 58 13.08 19.77 3.14
N GLU A 59 13.45 19.39 1.92
CA GLU A 59 12.92 19.98 0.68
C GLU A 59 11.43 19.64 0.47
N ASP A 60 11.02 18.41 0.78
CA ASP A 60 9.62 17.97 0.68
C ASP A 60 8.71 18.74 1.67
N ILE A 61 9.24 19.08 2.85
CA ILE A 61 8.52 19.88 3.85
C ILE A 61 8.33 21.33 3.34
N ARG A 62 9.35 21.88 2.69
CA ARG A 62 9.27 23.23 2.10
C ARG A 62 8.31 23.28 0.92
N GLU A 63 8.26 22.22 0.10
CA GLU A 63 7.29 22.05 -0.97
C GLU A 63 5.86 22.09 -0.42
N ALA A 64 5.55 21.20 0.52
CA ALA A 64 4.22 21.11 1.12
C ALA A 64 3.79 22.42 1.82
N ALA A 65 4.71 23.07 2.54
CA ALA A 65 4.43 24.35 3.20
C ALA A 65 4.21 25.50 2.19
N GLY A 66 4.97 25.50 1.09
CA GLY A 66 4.82 26.46 0.00
C GLY A 66 3.45 26.34 -0.67
N ASP A 67 3.03 25.12 -0.99
CA ASP A 67 1.73 24.85 -1.61
C ASP A 67 0.56 25.24 -0.71
N LEU A 68 0.62 24.90 0.59
CA LEU A 68 -0.38 25.31 1.58
C LEU A 68 -0.46 26.84 1.75
N ALA A 69 0.66 27.54 1.53
CA ALA A 69 0.73 28.99 1.55
C ALA A 69 0.37 29.64 0.20
N GLY A 70 -0.07 28.87 -0.80
CA GLY A 70 -0.40 29.36 -2.14
C GLY A 70 0.81 29.79 -2.98
N ARG A 71 2.02 29.36 -2.61
CA ARG A 71 3.30 29.67 -3.27
C ARG A 71 3.82 28.47 -4.08
N ALA A 72 2.94 27.83 -4.84
CA ALA A 72 3.32 26.70 -5.69
C ALA A 72 4.36 27.14 -6.75
N GLY A 73 5.54 26.50 -6.78
CA GLY A 73 6.50 26.67 -7.88
C GLY A 73 7.98 26.93 -7.53
N GLY A 74 8.43 26.77 -6.29
CA GLY A 74 9.81 27.11 -5.89
C GLY A 74 10.89 26.04 -6.05
N LEU A 75 10.53 24.76 -6.23
CA LEU A 75 11.47 23.64 -6.17
C LEU A 75 11.56 22.89 -7.51
N LYS A 76 12.76 22.37 -7.81
CA LYS A 76 13.00 21.58 -9.02
C LYS A 76 12.08 20.36 -9.04
N PRO A 77 11.58 19.92 -10.22
CA PRO A 77 10.77 18.70 -10.32
C PRO A 77 11.58 17.48 -9.85
N ALA A 78 11.34 17.02 -8.62
CA ALA A 78 11.94 15.79 -8.09
C ALA A 78 11.31 14.56 -8.75
N LYS A 79 12.03 13.43 -8.84
CA LYS A 79 11.49 12.18 -9.41
C LYS A 79 10.16 11.75 -8.75
N TYR A 80 10.04 12.02 -7.46
CA TYR A 80 8.82 11.89 -6.65
C TYR A 80 8.62 13.16 -5.83
N ASP A 81 7.41 13.71 -5.84
CA ASP A 81 7.04 14.88 -5.04
C ASP A 81 6.71 14.51 -3.57
N ALA A 82 6.56 15.53 -2.71
CA ALA A 82 6.23 15.36 -1.30
C ALA A 82 4.93 14.56 -1.07
N TYR A 83 3.92 14.74 -1.91
CA TYR A 83 2.62 14.05 -1.80
C TYR A 83 2.75 12.56 -2.15
N GLN A 84 3.54 12.22 -3.17
CA GLN A 84 3.83 10.84 -3.55
C GLN A 84 4.61 10.10 -2.46
N LYS A 85 5.64 10.74 -1.87
CA LYS A 85 6.42 10.16 -0.77
C LYS A 85 5.57 9.96 0.48
N SER A 86 4.75 10.95 0.84
CA SER A 86 3.85 10.84 2.00
C SER A 86 2.79 9.77 1.81
N TYR A 87 2.16 9.69 0.63
CA TYR A 87 1.24 8.60 0.29
C TYR A 87 1.93 7.23 0.37
N HIS A 88 3.16 7.11 -0.15
CA HIS A 88 3.93 5.87 -0.08
C HIS A 88 4.18 5.45 1.37
N TRP A 89 4.62 6.35 2.25
CA TRP A 89 4.85 6.00 3.65
C TRP A 89 3.57 5.68 4.42
N ALA A 90 2.51 6.46 4.21
CA ALA A 90 1.21 6.18 4.82
C ALA A 90 0.68 4.79 4.42
N SER A 91 0.76 4.47 3.12
CA SER A 91 0.37 3.15 2.61
C SER A 91 1.32 2.04 3.09
N ALA A 92 2.63 2.26 3.12
CA ALA A 92 3.59 1.28 3.61
C ALA A 92 3.34 0.91 5.08
N ILE A 93 3.11 1.90 5.94
CA ILE A 93 2.80 1.67 7.37
C ILE A 93 1.50 0.87 7.51
N ALA A 94 0.43 1.28 6.81
CA ALA A 94 -0.85 0.59 6.87
C ALA A 94 -0.76 -0.85 6.34
N VAL A 95 -0.06 -1.05 5.22
CA VAL A 95 0.16 -2.38 4.61
C VAL A 95 0.99 -3.27 5.52
N LEU A 96 2.05 -2.76 6.15
CA LEU A 96 2.84 -3.54 7.10
C LEU A 96 2.00 -3.91 8.33
N ALA A 97 1.23 -2.96 8.89
CA ALA A 97 0.39 -3.22 10.05
C ALA A 97 -0.70 -4.28 9.77
N VAL A 98 -1.42 -4.17 8.65
CA VAL A 98 -2.44 -5.18 8.27
C VAL A 98 -1.80 -6.53 7.97
N THR A 99 -0.59 -6.55 7.40
CA THR A 99 0.11 -7.79 7.04
C THR A 99 0.60 -8.51 8.29
N ILE A 100 1.25 -7.81 9.21
CA ILE A 100 1.74 -8.40 10.47
C ILE A 100 0.58 -8.95 11.29
N THR A 101 -0.47 -8.15 11.49
CA THR A 101 -1.66 -8.61 12.22
C THR A 101 -2.39 -9.74 11.49
N GLY A 102 -2.46 -9.70 10.16
CA GLY A 102 -3.05 -10.77 9.35
C GLY A 102 -2.30 -12.09 9.47
N VAL A 103 -0.96 -12.05 9.49
CA VAL A 103 -0.11 -13.23 9.73
C VAL A 103 -0.37 -13.80 11.12
N ILE A 104 -0.47 -12.96 12.16
CA ILE A 104 -0.81 -13.42 13.52
C ILE A 104 -2.20 -14.08 13.52
N MET A 105 -3.18 -13.48 12.83
CA MET A 105 -4.54 -14.01 12.74
C MET A 105 -4.64 -15.36 12.02
N LEU A 106 -3.64 -15.77 11.22
CA LEU A 106 -3.62 -17.10 10.62
C LEU A 106 -3.59 -18.22 11.68
N LEU A 107 -3.13 -17.94 12.91
CA LEU A 107 -3.11 -18.90 14.01
C LEU A 107 -4.52 -19.24 14.54
N LYS A 108 -5.54 -18.45 14.18
CA LYS A 108 -6.95 -18.69 14.56
C LYS A 108 -7.76 -19.48 13.53
N ILE A 109 -7.15 -19.84 12.40
CA ILE A 109 -7.81 -20.64 11.37
C ILE A 109 -7.04 -21.93 11.15
N ASP A 110 -7.77 -22.97 10.74
CA ASP A 110 -7.15 -24.20 10.31
C ASP A 110 -6.52 -23.98 8.93
N THR A 111 -5.23 -24.33 8.81
CA THR A 111 -4.50 -24.28 7.54
C THR A 111 -3.92 -25.67 7.25
N PRO A 112 -3.43 -25.92 6.03
CA PRO A 112 -2.73 -27.18 5.74
C PRO A 112 -1.49 -27.42 6.61
N PHE A 113 -0.95 -26.38 7.25
CA PHE A 113 0.31 -26.42 8.00
C PHE A 113 0.12 -26.49 9.52
N TRP A 114 -1.00 -26.01 10.05
CA TRP A 114 -1.32 -26.04 11.48
C TRP A 114 -2.82 -26.05 11.75
N ARG A 115 -3.18 -26.53 12.94
CA ARG A 115 -4.55 -26.41 13.47
C ARG A 115 -4.70 -25.09 14.21
N ARG A 116 -5.91 -24.54 14.22
CA ARG A 116 -6.20 -23.33 14.98
C ARG A 116 -6.00 -23.56 16.48
N ASP A 117 -5.31 -22.65 17.15
CA ASP A 117 -5.20 -22.62 18.60
C ASP A 117 -5.47 -21.19 19.11
N PRO A 118 -6.71 -20.91 19.56
CA PRO A 118 -7.04 -19.59 20.08
C PRO A 118 -6.37 -19.27 21.43
N SER A 119 -5.87 -20.27 22.16
CA SER A 119 -5.38 -20.12 23.54
C SER A 119 -3.96 -19.56 23.63
N ILE A 120 -3.30 -19.35 22.49
CA ILE A 120 -1.93 -18.81 22.41
C ILE A 120 -1.79 -17.37 22.92
N MET A 121 -2.89 -16.61 22.99
CA MET A 121 -2.94 -15.21 23.42
C MET A 121 -4.21 -14.99 24.24
N SER A 122 -4.19 -14.00 25.13
CA SER A 122 -5.38 -13.62 25.90
C SER A 122 -6.44 -13.00 24.97
N ASP A 123 -7.71 -13.00 25.41
CA ASP A 123 -8.80 -12.36 24.67
C ASP A 123 -8.54 -10.86 24.43
N GLN A 124 -7.89 -10.19 25.39
CA GLN A 124 -7.52 -8.78 25.28
C GLN A 124 -6.47 -8.56 24.18
N ASP A 125 -5.43 -9.40 24.12
CA ASP A 125 -4.37 -9.26 23.11
C ASP A 125 -4.93 -9.55 21.71
N TRP A 126 -5.81 -10.56 21.59
CA TRP A 126 -6.55 -10.79 20.35
C TRP A 126 -7.38 -9.57 19.95
N GLY A 127 -8.07 -8.95 20.90
CA GLY A 127 -8.81 -7.71 20.68
C GLY A 127 -7.94 -6.60 20.07
N VAL A 128 -6.72 -6.41 20.59
CA VAL A 128 -5.76 -5.45 20.03
C VAL A 128 -5.38 -5.79 18.59
N VAL A 129 -5.06 -7.07 18.31
CA VAL A 129 -4.73 -7.52 16.95
C VAL A 129 -5.88 -7.23 15.98
N TYR A 130 -7.12 -7.53 16.35
CA TYR A 130 -8.29 -7.27 15.51
C TYR A 130 -8.53 -5.78 15.27
N VAL A 131 -8.38 -4.95 16.31
CA VAL A 131 -8.53 -3.49 16.18
C VAL A 131 -7.47 -2.92 15.24
N ILE A 132 -6.19 -3.30 15.42
CA ILE A 132 -5.11 -2.84 14.55
C ILE A 132 -5.34 -3.33 13.11
N HIS A 133 -5.73 -4.59 12.92
CA HIS A 133 -6.00 -5.13 11.60
C HIS A 133 -7.16 -4.40 10.91
N GLY A 134 -8.26 -4.17 11.64
CA GLY A 134 -9.46 -3.47 11.16
C GLY A 134 -9.19 -2.01 10.83
N LEU A 135 -8.52 -1.27 11.71
CA LEU A 135 -8.12 0.13 11.47
C LEU A 135 -7.17 0.25 10.27
N SER A 136 -6.18 -0.64 10.18
CA SER A 136 -5.25 -0.68 9.05
C SER A 136 -5.97 -1.01 7.74
N SER A 137 -6.97 -1.91 7.78
CA SER A 137 -7.81 -2.26 6.63
C SER A 137 -8.65 -1.09 6.15
N LEU A 138 -9.24 -0.31 7.06
CA LEU A 138 -9.99 0.90 6.72
C LEU A 138 -9.08 1.99 6.13
N ALA A 139 -7.87 2.17 6.69
CA ALA A 139 -6.89 3.08 6.15
C ALA A 139 -6.46 2.68 4.73
N ILE A 140 -6.21 1.39 4.48
CA ILE A 140 -5.90 0.87 3.14
C ILE A 140 -7.08 1.06 2.19
N LEU A 141 -8.31 0.79 2.62
CA LEU A 141 -9.48 1.01 1.79
C LEU A 141 -9.56 2.47 1.33
N PHE A 142 -9.41 3.42 2.26
CA PHE A 142 -9.37 4.84 1.94
C PHE A 142 -8.23 5.19 0.96
N LEU A 143 -7.01 4.72 1.23
CA LEU A 143 -5.84 4.99 0.38
C LEU A 143 -6.00 4.38 -1.02
N VAL A 144 -6.57 3.18 -1.14
CA VAL A 144 -6.87 2.54 -2.42
C VAL A 144 -7.88 3.36 -3.22
N ILE A 145 -8.97 3.82 -2.59
CA ILE A 145 -9.95 4.70 -3.23
C ILE A 145 -9.26 5.97 -3.74
N LEU A 146 -8.44 6.60 -2.90
CA LEU A 146 -7.68 7.81 -3.24
C LEU A 146 -6.73 7.57 -4.41
N HIS A 147 -6.00 6.46 -4.40
CA HIS A 147 -5.06 6.07 -5.45
C HIS A 147 -5.76 5.83 -6.78
N VAL A 148 -6.88 5.11 -6.78
CA VAL A 148 -7.69 4.88 -7.98
C VAL A 148 -8.21 6.22 -8.50
N TYR A 149 -8.78 7.06 -7.64
CA TYR A 149 -9.31 8.38 -7.99
C TYR A 149 -8.26 9.25 -8.68
N PHE A 150 -7.07 9.43 -8.08
CA PHE A 150 -6.02 10.24 -8.70
C PHE A 150 -5.45 9.59 -9.96
N SER A 151 -5.44 8.27 -10.06
CA SER A 151 -4.90 7.58 -11.25
C SER A 151 -5.78 7.75 -12.49
N ILE A 152 -7.11 7.88 -12.34
CA ILE A 152 -8.04 8.04 -13.46
C ILE A 152 -8.21 9.50 -13.91
N LEU A 153 -7.89 10.45 -13.02
CA LEU A 153 -8.04 11.88 -13.26
C LEU A 153 -7.20 12.31 -14.48
N PRO A 154 -7.75 13.10 -15.42
CA PRO A 154 -7.10 13.44 -16.69
C PRO A 154 -5.66 13.94 -16.54
N GLU A 155 -5.43 14.86 -15.62
CA GLU A 155 -4.12 15.44 -15.28
C GLU A 155 -3.04 14.42 -14.89
N HIS A 156 -3.40 13.22 -14.41
CA HIS A 156 -2.44 12.20 -13.97
C HIS A 156 -2.37 10.95 -14.85
N ARG A 157 -3.13 10.89 -15.96
CA ARG A 157 -3.18 9.71 -16.84
C ARG A 157 -1.83 9.32 -17.43
N ALA A 158 -0.93 10.29 -17.64
CA ALA A 158 0.43 10.02 -18.09
C ALA A 158 1.19 9.12 -17.08
N MET A 159 0.98 9.36 -15.79
CA MET A 159 1.54 8.54 -14.70
C MET A 159 0.95 7.13 -14.71
N LEU A 160 -0.37 7.00 -14.89
CA LEU A 160 -1.02 5.70 -15.02
C LEU A 160 -0.46 4.88 -16.20
N ARG A 161 -0.31 5.51 -17.37
CA ARG A 161 0.29 4.87 -18.54
C ARG A 161 1.72 4.43 -18.28
N ALA A 162 2.52 5.27 -17.61
CA ALA A 162 3.89 4.93 -17.26
C ALA A 162 3.98 3.77 -16.25
N MET A 163 3.04 3.67 -15.31
CA MET A 163 2.93 2.53 -14.39
C MET A 163 2.65 1.22 -15.13
N ILE A 164 1.68 1.23 -16.06
CA ILE A 164 1.33 0.06 -16.88
C ILE A 164 2.48 -0.34 -17.81
N ALA A 165 3.16 0.65 -18.41
CA ALA A 165 4.27 0.42 -19.33
C ALA A 165 5.62 0.14 -18.64
N GLY A 166 5.70 0.26 -17.32
CA GLY A 166 6.94 0.09 -16.56
C GLY A 166 8.02 1.17 -16.79
N ARG A 167 7.66 2.33 -17.36
CA ARG A 167 8.60 3.39 -17.78
C ARG A 167 8.95 4.41 -16.70
N GLY A 168 8.29 4.33 -15.54
CA GLY A 168 8.56 5.17 -14.38
C GLY A 168 8.06 6.63 -14.50
N PRO A 169 8.18 7.42 -13.42
CA PRO A 169 7.58 8.76 -13.32
C PRO A 169 8.23 9.82 -14.21
N LEU A 170 9.50 9.65 -14.60
CA LEU A 170 10.19 10.59 -15.49
C LEU A 170 9.58 10.59 -16.90
N PHE A 171 9.24 9.40 -17.41
CA PHE A 171 8.54 9.25 -18.69
C PHE A 171 7.16 9.95 -18.67
N ALA A 172 6.44 9.86 -17.56
CA ALA A 172 5.14 10.50 -17.40
C ALA A 172 5.21 12.04 -17.42
N ARG A 173 6.35 12.62 -17.04
CA ARG A 173 6.57 14.07 -16.95
C ARG A 173 7.16 14.67 -18.23
N GLY A 174 7.38 13.87 -19.27
CA GLY A 174 7.90 14.35 -20.56
C GLY A 174 9.42 14.57 -20.59
N ASN A 175 10.16 14.16 -19.56
CA ASN A 175 11.63 14.22 -19.56
C ASN A 175 12.19 13.01 -20.31
N THR A 176 12.46 13.17 -21.60
CA THR A 176 13.11 12.16 -22.47
C THR A 176 14.63 12.34 -22.63
N HIS A 177 15.29 13.03 -21.71
CA HIS A 177 16.76 13.16 -21.64
C HIS A 177 17.14 12.96 -20.16
N GLU A 178 18.07 12.11 -19.71
CA GLU A 178 19.28 11.53 -20.30
C GLU A 178 19.28 9.99 -20.15
N GLN A 179 19.51 9.29 -21.26
CA GLN A 179 20.15 7.97 -21.25
C GLN A 179 21.53 8.19 -21.85
N ASP A 180 22.51 8.45 -20.99
CA ASP A 180 23.93 8.18 -21.26
C ASP A 180 24.41 7.18 -20.19
#